data_AF-A0A968QBC7-F1
#
_entry.id   AF-A0A968QBC7-F1
#
_cell.length_a   1.000
_cell.length_b   1.000
_cell.length_c   1.000
_cell.angle_alpha   90.00
_cell.angle_beta   90.00
_cell.angle_gamma   90.00
#
_symmetry.space_group_name_H-M   'P 1'
#
loop_
_entity.id
_entity.type
_entity.pdbx_description
1 polymer ?
#
loop_
_entity_poly.entity_id
_entity_poly.type
_entity_poly.pdbx_seq_one_letter_code
_entity_poly.pdbx_strand_id
1 'polypeptide(L)'
;MVQDLKIQFGDIQQAPGVLPNEQGVIEVTITNDGDESLADGSLNLFASTDRELDLDSLNSNDDLLEGTEVNALKGTDELLGTLGGINLEADESRSYTIDFAADEFRNPSVVSPGAYNLFAQIDPDNAVAESDETNNQSLQAISVDGTDAILDWNSAFLNAVQTQGKLDRENGVKLNDYNVPGEPPPIEARDAAILSIAQYEVVNAIAGDGDSYLNDGIVPPDGASAEAAAVGAAYQVLSTLFPEQTRTFDLQVEASLAEIEDSSGAENAGFDYGVEVANQVLALRAGDGSDAAQVPYTPGTDPGDYNETNERGRVSAVLPNFGDVTPFVIGNPEYFRPSGPPEYGSEQFLEETEQLRLLGGRTDTDATESIRTPEQTEIAEFWAYDRQDTFRPPGQWIEIAQEVALDEGNSLEENAQLFAQLNVSLADAGIVAWDTKFTFDQQRPYNTIAQDGLTGATYDPDWRPLLDTPPFPDYVSGHATFGGAAAAVLEDFFGEDISFEIASQELPGVTRSFSGSGDLSSFEEAALENANSRLYAGVHLESSNLDGLAAGQLVGEYVTDNFLS
;
A
#
# COMPACT_ATOMS: atom_id res chain seq x y z
N MET A 1 -22.89 29.91 31.14
CA MET A 1 -21.47 30.23 30.93
C MET A 1 -20.79 28.92 30.68
N VAL A 2 -21.02 28.45 29.46
CA VAL A 2 -20.53 27.22 28.86
C VAL A 2 -20.29 27.56 27.38
N GLN A 3 -19.14 27.18 26.84
CA GLN A 3 -18.86 27.28 25.40
C GLN A 3 -19.56 26.11 24.67
N ASP A 4 -19.80 26.22 23.37
CA ASP A 4 -20.35 25.13 22.54
C ASP A 4 -19.79 25.28 21.13
N LEU A 5 -18.63 24.70 20.89
CA LEU A 5 -17.83 24.84 19.68
C LEU A 5 -18.19 23.72 18.71
N LYS A 6 -18.88 24.11 17.64
CA LYS A 6 -19.23 23.24 16.54
C LYS A 6 -18.31 23.47 15.37
N ILE A 7 -17.99 22.39 14.68
CA ILE A 7 -17.21 22.44 13.46
C ILE A 7 -17.93 21.75 12.31
N GLN A 8 -17.86 22.38 11.14
CA GLN A 8 -18.42 21.86 9.92
C GLN A 8 -17.48 22.18 8.76
N PHE A 9 -17.13 21.17 7.97
CA PHE A 9 -16.50 21.41 6.68
C PHE A 9 -17.42 22.25 5.78
N GLY A 10 -16.84 23.25 5.14
CA GLY A 10 -17.46 24.04 4.08
C GLY A 10 -17.15 23.44 2.71
N ASP A 11 -17.05 24.28 1.69
CA ASP A 11 -16.70 23.84 0.34
C ASP A 11 -15.22 23.41 0.28
N ILE A 12 -14.95 22.30 -0.39
CA ILE A 12 -13.60 21.91 -0.83
C ILE A 12 -13.33 22.74 -2.09
N GLN A 13 -12.41 23.69 -2.02
CA GLN A 13 -12.08 24.55 -3.17
C GLN A 13 -11.06 23.88 -4.09
N GLN A 14 -10.18 23.07 -3.52
CA GLN A 14 -9.23 22.19 -4.17
C GLN A 14 -8.97 21.02 -3.23
N ALA A 15 -9.22 19.78 -3.67
CA ALA A 15 -8.89 18.61 -2.86
C ALA A 15 -7.39 18.62 -2.53
N PRO A 16 -6.97 18.36 -1.27
CA PRO A 16 -5.57 18.14 -0.99
C PRO A 16 -5.11 16.92 -1.79
N GLY A 17 -4.13 17.13 -2.65
CA GLY A 17 -3.51 16.03 -3.36
C GLY A 17 -2.57 15.27 -2.44
N VAL A 18 -1.99 14.20 -2.97
CA VAL A 18 -0.97 13.40 -2.27
C VAL A 18 0.44 13.85 -2.63
N LEU A 19 0.61 14.60 -3.73
CA LEU A 19 1.92 15.07 -4.18
C LEU A 19 2.34 16.36 -3.46
N PRO A 20 3.63 16.58 -3.13
CA PRO A 20 4.13 17.79 -2.44
C PRO A 20 3.78 19.13 -3.12
N ASN A 21 3.49 19.11 -4.42
CA ASN A 21 3.15 20.29 -5.21
C ASN A 21 1.63 20.51 -5.36
N GLU A 22 0.81 19.52 -4.98
CA GLU A 22 -0.65 19.58 -4.99
C GLU A 22 -1.15 20.11 -3.66
N GLN A 23 -1.32 21.42 -3.61
CA GLN A 23 -1.69 22.11 -2.39
C GLN A 23 -3.22 22.24 -2.33
N GLY A 24 -3.84 21.47 -1.44
CA GLY A 24 -5.28 21.53 -1.18
C GLY A 24 -5.71 22.86 -0.57
N VAL A 25 -6.94 23.27 -0.87
CA VAL A 25 -7.58 24.42 -0.25
C VAL A 25 -8.98 24.03 0.18
N ILE A 26 -9.20 23.98 1.50
CA ILE A 26 -10.50 23.62 2.06
C ILE A 26 -11.03 24.74 2.95
N GLU A 27 -12.34 24.91 2.99
CA GLU A 27 -12.99 25.79 3.97
C GLU A 27 -13.52 24.99 5.14
N VAL A 28 -13.30 25.51 6.34
CA VAL A 28 -13.86 24.97 7.59
C VAL A 28 -14.58 26.08 8.33
N THR A 29 -15.84 25.84 8.69
CA THR A 29 -16.64 26.77 9.47
C THR A 29 -16.67 26.33 10.92
N ILE A 30 -16.33 27.25 11.81
CA ILE A 30 -16.38 27.05 13.26
C ILE A 30 -17.44 27.98 13.83
N THR A 31 -18.32 27.40 14.65
CA THR A 31 -19.43 28.08 15.30
C THR A 31 -19.29 27.96 16.81
N ASN A 32 -19.34 29.08 17.52
CA ASN A 32 -19.44 29.09 18.98
C ASN A 32 -20.88 29.40 19.39
N ASP A 33 -21.68 28.37 19.63
CA ASP A 33 -23.08 28.44 20.12
C ASP A 33 -23.16 28.68 21.64
N GLY A 34 -22.01 28.86 22.30
CA GLY A 34 -21.90 29.14 23.72
C GLY A 34 -22.14 30.60 24.10
N ASP A 35 -22.25 30.84 25.41
CA ASP A 35 -22.47 32.19 25.98
C ASP A 35 -21.18 32.91 26.44
N GLU A 36 -20.00 32.35 26.13
CA GLU A 36 -18.67 32.95 26.34
C GLU A 36 -17.86 32.98 25.04
N SER A 37 -16.88 33.88 24.93
CA SER A 37 -15.99 33.95 23.77
C SER A 37 -14.85 32.93 23.86
N LEU A 38 -14.52 32.34 22.70
CA LEU A 38 -13.30 31.58 22.48
C LEU A 38 -12.16 32.55 22.15
N ALA A 39 -11.07 32.48 22.90
CA ALA A 39 -9.86 33.25 22.64
C ALA A 39 -8.68 32.31 22.48
N ASP A 40 -7.92 32.50 21.40
CA ASP A 40 -6.71 31.73 21.08
C ASP A 40 -6.95 30.22 20.96
N GLY A 41 -8.07 29.83 20.36
CA GLY A 41 -8.37 28.43 20.06
C GLY A 41 -7.52 27.85 18.93
N SER A 42 -7.49 26.53 18.83
CA SER A 42 -6.79 25.78 17.80
C SER A 42 -7.71 24.77 17.10
N LEU A 43 -7.44 24.57 15.81
CA LEU A 43 -8.08 23.59 14.95
C LEU A 43 -7.02 22.63 14.43
N ASN A 44 -7.16 21.34 14.72
CA ASN A 44 -6.34 20.28 14.12
C ASN A 44 -7.03 19.69 12.91
N LEU A 45 -6.27 19.45 11.85
CA LEU A 45 -6.71 18.63 10.72
C LEU A 45 -5.96 17.30 10.67
N PHE A 46 -6.69 16.24 10.35
CA PHE A 46 -6.13 14.90 10.22
C PHE A 46 -6.57 14.24 8.92
N ALA A 47 -5.73 13.38 8.37
CA ALA A 47 -6.12 12.39 7.35
C ALA A 47 -6.36 11.04 8.03
N SER A 48 -7.31 10.27 7.50
CA SER A 48 -7.68 8.94 7.98
C SER A 48 -8.10 8.03 6.83
N THR A 49 -7.68 6.77 6.91
CA THR A 49 -8.05 5.74 5.93
C THR A 49 -9.36 5.03 6.27
N ASP A 50 -9.79 5.03 7.54
CA ASP A 50 -10.85 4.13 8.03
C ASP A 50 -12.07 4.83 8.63
N ARG A 51 -12.10 6.18 8.60
CA ARG A 51 -13.20 7.01 9.14
C ARG A 51 -13.35 6.94 10.66
N GLU A 52 -12.32 6.46 11.35
CA GLU A 52 -12.15 6.56 12.79
C GLU A 52 -10.93 7.44 13.06
N LEU A 53 -10.91 8.17 14.19
CA LEU A 53 -9.77 9.01 14.56
C LEU A 53 -9.10 8.46 15.83
N ASP A 54 -7.93 7.89 15.65
CA ASP A 54 -7.11 7.22 16.65
C ASP A 54 -5.97 8.12 17.14
N LEU A 55 -6.29 8.96 18.12
CA LEU A 55 -5.30 9.89 18.69
C LEU A 55 -4.16 9.19 19.46
N ASP A 56 -4.33 7.92 19.87
CA ASP A 56 -3.33 7.14 20.60
C ASP A 56 -2.23 6.53 19.69
N SER A 57 -2.50 6.45 18.38
CA SER A 57 -1.62 5.89 17.34
C SER A 57 -1.41 6.86 16.19
N LEU A 58 -1.49 8.16 16.49
CA LEU A 58 -1.43 9.23 15.51
C LEU A 58 -0.01 9.44 14.95
N ASN A 59 0.06 9.63 13.64
CA ASN A 59 1.29 10.01 12.94
C ASN A 59 1.49 11.54 12.99
N SER A 60 2.66 12.00 13.39
CA SER A 60 3.00 13.42 13.52
C SER A 60 4.42 13.76 13.06
N ASN A 61 4.70 15.04 12.84
CA ASN A 61 6.06 15.49 12.48
C ASN A 61 7.11 15.23 13.58
N ASP A 62 6.69 15.10 14.85
CA ASP A 62 7.61 14.82 15.96
C ASP A 62 8.14 13.38 15.91
N ASP A 63 7.45 12.48 15.20
CA ASP A 63 7.87 11.09 14.98
C ASP A 63 9.09 10.98 14.04
N LEU A 64 9.41 12.05 13.31
CA LEU A 64 10.53 12.10 12.36
C LEU A 64 11.86 12.57 12.99
N LEU A 65 11.84 13.09 14.23
CA LEU A 65 12.94 13.94 14.75
C LEU A 65 13.75 13.37 15.92
N GLU A 66 13.39 12.22 16.49
CA GLU A 66 14.23 11.53 17.49
C GLU A 66 14.81 10.23 16.94
N GLY A 67 16.01 10.35 16.35
CA GLY A 67 16.71 9.24 15.72
C GLY A 67 16.77 7.96 16.57
N THR A 68 16.72 6.83 15.84
CA THR A 68 16.94 5.41 16.21
C THR A 68 15.70 4.50 16.24
N GLU A 69 14.47 5.02 16.23
CA GLU A 69 13.29 4.17 15.99
C GLU A 69 12.92 4.18 14.50
N VAL A 70 12.97 2.99 13.92
CA VAL A 70 12.57 2.69 12.55
C VAL A 70 11.08 2.31 12.61
N ASN A 71 10.26 2.91 11.74
CA ASN A 71 8.78 3.00 11.73
C ASN A 71 8.27 4.38 12.21
N ALA A 72 8.28 5.38 11.32
CA ALA A 72 7.76 6.71 11.60
C ALA A 72 6.23 6.73 11.73
N LEU A 73 5.53 5.73 11.18
CA LEU A 73 4.10 5.57 11.40
C LEU A 73 3.78 4.77 12.67
N LYS A 74 2.69 5.14 13.34
CA LYS A 74 2.10 4.54 14.53
C LYS A 74 0.67 4.01 14.28
N GLY A 75 0.02 4.36 13.18
CA GLY A 75 -1.35 3.94 12.84
C GLY A 75 -1.86 4.44 11.49
N THR A 76 -3.17 4.42 11.31
CA THR A 76 -3.92 4.74 10.07
C THR A 76 -4.28 6.23 9.93
N ASP A 77 -4.00 7.04 10.95
CA ASP A 77 -4.37 8.45 10.99
C ASP A 77 -3.16 9.37 11.14
N GLU A 78 -3.22 10.53 10.51
CA GLU A 78 -2.11 11.46 10.43
C GLU A 78 -2.53 12.89 10.75
N LEU A 79 -1.81 13.56 11.65
CA LEU A 79 -1.94 15.00 11.84
C LEU A 79 -1.32 15.73 10.63
N LEU A 80 -2.16 16.47 9.93
CA LEU A 80 -1.77 17.26 8.77
C LEU A 80 -1.33 18.67 9.16
N GLY A 81 -1.88 19.22 10.24
CA GLY A 81 -1.48 20.51 10.74
C GLY A 81 -2.44 21.10 11.78
N THR A 82 -2.02 22.22 12.36
CA THR A 82 -2.79 22.93 13.40
C THR A 82 -2.92 24.41 13.04
N LEU A 83 -4.15 24.88 12.83
CA LEU A 83 -4.46 26.29 12.72
C LEU A 83 -4.70 26.89 14.12
N GLY A 84 -3.79 27.75 14.57
CA GLY A 84 -3.93 28.49 15.83
C GLY A 84 -4.61 29.85 15.69
N GLY A 85 -4.84 30.52 16.82
CA GLY A 85 -5.29 31.91 16.86
C GLY A 85 -6.77 32.12 16.51
N ILE A 86 -7.59 31.09 16.68
CA ILE A 86 -9.04 31.16 16.44
C ILE A 86 -9.68 31.98 17.57
N ASN A 87 -10.36 33.06 17.20
CA ASN A 87 -11.04 33.95 18.14
C ASN A 87 -12.49 34.14 17.69
N LEU A 88 -13.44 33.67 18.51
CA LEU A 88 -14.88 33.72 18.24
C LEU A 88 -15.62 34.32 19.44
N GLU A 89 -16.46 35.33 19.19
CA GLU A 89 -17.39 35.81 20.19
C GLU A 89 -18.50 34.77 20.46
N ALA A 90 -19.27 34.98 21.53
CA ALA A 90 -20.48 34.20 21.80
C ALA A 90 -21.49 34.34 20.64
N ASP A 91 -22.13 33.24 20.24
CA ASP A 91 -23.04 33.13 19.10
C ASP A 91 -22.40 33.51 17.74
N GLU A 92 -21.07 33.47 17.60
CA GLU A 92 -20.37 33.78 16.34
C GLU A 92 -20.11 32.51 15.51
N SER A 93 -20.24 32.62 14.18
CA SER A 93 -19.72 31.65 13.22
C SER A 93 -18.73 32.31 12.28
N ARG A 94 -17.60 31.65 12.01
CA ARG A 94 -16.57 32.13 11.08
C ARG A 94 -16.01 30.98 10.24
N SER A 95 -15.83 31.23 8.95
CA SER A 95 -15.15 30.31 8.04
C SER A 95 -13.66 30.64 7.96
N TYR A 96 -12.85 29.60 7.93
CA TYR A 96 -11.40 29.63 7.82
C TYR A 96 -11.00 28.86 6.56
N THR A 97 -10.17 29.47 5.74
CA THR A 97 -9.55 28.82 4.60
C THR A 97 -8.26 28.16 5.09
N ILE A 98 -8.16 26.86 4.90
CA ILE A 98 -6.98 26.06 5.20
C ILE A 98 -6.30 25.79 3.87
N ASP A 99 -5.10 26.35 3.72
CA ASP A 99 -4.24 26.22 2.56
C ASP A 99 -3.10 25.28 2.95
N PHE A 100 -3.06 24.10 2.34
CA PHE A 100 -2.04 23.10 2.63
C PHE A 100 -0.63 23.58 2.24
N ALA A 101 -0.52 24.65 1.42
CA ALA A 101 0.76 25.25 1.05
C ALA A 101 1.41 26.04 2.19
N ALA A 102 0.68 26.28 3.27
CA ALA A 102 1.19 26.99 4.42
C ALA A 102 2.13 26.10 5.25
N ASP A 103 3.19 26.70 5.82
CA ASP A 103 4.22 25.99 6.59
C ASP A 103 3.66 25.20 7.79
N GLU A 104 2.43 25.52 8.25
CA GLU A 104 1.75 24.84 9.35
C GLU A 104 1.03 23.54 8.95
N PHE A 105 0.91 23.26 7.64
CA PHE A 105 0.23 22.09 7.09
C PHE A 105 1.19 21.24 6.23
N ARG A 106 0.83 19.97 6.04
CA ARG A 106 1.53 19.04 5.14
C ARG A 106 0.54 18.15 4.40
N ASN A 107 1.01 17.58 3.30
CA ASN A 107 0.24 16.60 2.55
C ASN A 107 0.17 15.26 3.30
N PRO A 108 -0.95 14.55 3.16
CA PRO A 108 -1.11 13.24 3.79
C PRO A 108 -0.16 12.22 3.15
N SER A 109 0.47 11.40 3.98
CA SER A 109 1.34 10.28 3.60
C SER A 109 0.73 8.92 3.88
N VAL A 110 -0.34 8.87 4.71
CA VAL A 110 -1.06 7.62 5.03
C VAL A 110 -2.14 7.24 4.00
N VAL A 111 -2.37 8.07 2.99
CA VAL A 111 -3.44 7.91 2.00
C VAL A 111 -2.86 7.88 0.59
N SER A 112 -3.50 7.14 -0.32
CA SER A 112 -3.17 7.13 -1.75
C SER A 112 -4.12 8.05 -2.54
N PRO A 113 -3.78 8.46 -3.78
CA PRO A 113 -4.64 9.34 -4.58
C PRO A 113 -5.96 8.67 -4.95
N GLY A 114 -7.09 9.32 -4.62
CA GLY A 114 -8.43 8.76 -4.78
C GLY A 114 -9.32 9.17 -3.62
N ALA A 115 -9.89 8.18 -2.93
CA ALA A 115 -10.81 8.40 -1.83
C ALA A 115 -10.14 8.26 -0.45
N TYR A 116 -10.21 9.33 0.37
CA TYR A 116 -9.77 9.30 1.77
C TYR A 116 -10.63 10.22 2.65
N ASN A 117 -10.31 10.32 3.95
CA ASN A 117 -11.12 11.08 4.90
C ASN A 117 -10.32 12.17 5.60
N LEU A 118 -10.90 13.37 5.69
CA LEU A 118 -10.38 14.46 6.50
C LEU A 118 -11.21 14.63 7.76
N PHE A 119 -10.51 14.69 8.90
CA PHE A 119 -11.07 15.11 10.17
C PHE A 119 -10.66 16.52 10.50
N ALA A 120 -11.60 17.30 11.04
CA ALA A 120 -11.35 18.60 11.61
C ALA A 120 -11.78 18.58 13.08
N GLN A 121 -10.89 18.95 13.99
CA GLN A 121 -11.16 18.99 15.44
C GLN A 121 -10.85 20.37 16.01
N ILE A 122 -11.87 21.07 16.51
CA ILE A 122 -11.68 22.29 17.33
C ILE A 122 -11.48 21.88 18.79
N ASP A 123 -10.61 22.61 19.50
CA ASP A 123 -10.23 22.30 20.88
C ASP A 123 -9.74 20.84 21.11
N PRO A 124 -8.65 20.44 20.44
CA PRO A 124 -8.17 19.04 20.42
C PRO A 124 -7.75 18.47 21.79
N ASP A 125 -7.66 19.29 22.84
CA ASP A 125 -7.34 18.88 24.21
C ASP A 125 -8.55 18.95 25.18
N ASN A 126 -9.72 19.36 24.69
CA ASN A 126 -10.87 19.70 25.54
C ASN A 126 -10.44 20.71 26.63
N ALA A 127 -9.62 21.68 26.24
CA ALA A 127 -9.06 22.68 27.13
C ALA A 127 -10.12 23.73 27.52
N VAL A 128 -11.15 23.85 26.69
CA VAL A 128 -12.34 24.67 26.90
C VAL A 128 -13.46 23.76 27.39
N ALA A 129 -14.08 24.10 28.51
CA ALA A 129 -15.24 23.33 28.98
C ALA A 129 -16.48 23.68 28.14
N GLU A 130 -17.01 22.69 27.42
CA GLU A 130 -18.14 22.85 26.51
C GLU A 130 -19.43 22.23 27.05
N SER A 131 -20.55 22.59 26.43
CA SER A 131 -21.87 22.06 26.80
C SER A 131 -22.15 20.71 26.14
N ASP A 132 -21.50 20.47 25.01
CA ASP A 132 -21.56 19.25 24.22
C ASP A 132 -20.19 18.98 23.56
N GLU A 133 -19.40 18.14 24.22
CA GLU A 133 -18.07 17.74 23.77
C GLU A 133 -18.07 16.81 22.55
N THR A 134 -19.24 16.50 21.97
CA THR A 134 -19.37 15.54 20.86
C THR A 134 -19.50 16.19 19.49
N ASN A 135 -19.54 17.52 19.43
CA ASN A 135 -19.79 18.28 18.20
C ASN A 135 -18.57 19.12 17.75
N ASN A 136 -17.43 18.94 18.44
CA ASN A 136 -16.15 19.57 18.15
C ASN A 136 -15.32 18.84 17.08
N GLN A 137 -15.88 17.81 16.46
CA GLN A 137 -15.29 17.08 15.34
C GLN A 137 -16.21 17.07 14.12
N SER A 138 -15.62 17.20 12.93
CA SER A 138 -16.28 16.99 11.64
C SER A 138 -15.45 16.04 10.79
N LEU A 139 -16.14 15.31 9.91
CA LEU A 139 -15.55 14.36 8.97
C LEU A 139 -16.02 14.72 7.55
N GLN A 140 -15.09 14.79 6.62
CA GLN A 140 -15.35 15.02 5.20
C GLN A 140 -14.67 13.92 4.39
N ALA A 141 -15.43 13.25 3.51
CA ALA A 141 -14.85 12.39 2.49
C ALA A 141 -14.25 13.27 1.39
N ILE A 142 -13.06 12.92 0.93
CA ILE A 142 -12.36 13.54 -0.19
C ILE A 142 -12.31 12.53 -1.31
N SER A 143 -12.78 12.95 -2.49
CA SER A 143 -12.38 12.37 -3.78
C SER A 143 -11.45 13.41 -4.43
N VAL A 144 -10.27 12.98 -4.86
CA VAL A 144 -9.25 13.88 -5.41
C VAL A 144 -9.70 14.40 -6.78
N ASP A 145 -9.53 15.69 -7.03
CA ASP A 145 -9.95 16.30 -8.30
C ASP A 145 -9.24 15.59 -9.48
N GLY A 146 -10.03 15.07 -10.44
CA GLY A 146 -9.51 14.37 -11.62
C GLY A 146 -9.47 12.85 -11.49
N THR A 147 -9.84 12.29 -10.34
CA THR A 147 -10.00 10.84 -10.20
C THR A 147 -11.32 10.34 -10.82
N ASP A 148 -11.39 9.02 -10.99
CA ASP A 148 -12.57 8.30 -11.44
C ASP A 148 -12.89 7.13 -10.50
N ALA A 149 -13.95 6.39 -10.82
CA ALA A 149 -14.36 5.23 -10.03
C ALA A 149 -13.31 4.09 -9.97
N ILE A 150 -12.33 4.04 -10.88
CA ILE A 150 -11.24 3.06 -10.79
C ILE A 150 -10.23 3.50 -9.75
N LEU A 151 -9.77 4.75 -9.82
CA LEU A 151 -8.79 5.31 -8.88
C LEU A 151 -9.35 5.33 -7.45
N ASP A 152 -10.57 5.82 -7.26
CA ASP A 152 -11.18 5.92 -5.92
C ASP A 152 -11.32 4.56 -5.23
N TRP A 153 -11.66 3.52 -5.98
CA TRP A 153 -11.84 2.18 -5.43
C TRP A 153 -10.55 1.39 -5.28
N ASN A 154 -9.47 1.72 -6.01
CA ASN A 154 -8.12 1.25 -5.69
C ASN A 154 -7.64 1.87 -4.37
N SER A 155 -7.90 3.16 -4.12
CA SER A 155 -7.63 3.76 -2.79
C SER A 155 -8.47 3.12 -1.69
N ALA A 156 -9.75 2.85 -1.94
CA ALA A 156 -10.61 2.17 -0.97
C ALA A 156 -10.09 0.76 -0.63
N PHE A 157 -9.51 0.04 -1.60
CA PHE A 157 -8.84 -1.24 -1.38
C PHE A 157 -7.58 -1.10 -0.52
N LEU A 158 -6.70 -0.14 -0.85
CA LEU A 158 -5.48 0.12 -0.09
C LEU A 158 -5.78 0.53 1.36
N ASN A 159 -6.81 1.35 1.57
CA ASN A 159 -7.34 1.69 2.89
C ASN A 159 -7.86 0.45 3.63
N ALA A 160 -8.52 -0.48 2.93
CA ALA A 160 -9.05 -1.70 3.54
C ALA A 160 -7.95 -2.66 4.01
N VAL A 161 -6.85 -2.76 3.24
CA VAL A 161 -5.64 -3.52 3.59
C VAL A 161 -5.04 -2.98 4.89
N GLN A 162 -4.83 -1.65 4.99
CA GLN A 162 -4.33 -1.03 6.21
C GLN A 162 -5.24 -1.28 7.42
N THR A 163 -6.54 -1.08 7.21
CA THR A 163 -7.57 -1.26 8.24
C THR A 163 -7.59 -2.69 8.76
N GLN A 164 -7.47 -3.69 7.88
CA GLN A 164 -7.39 -5.10 8.30
C GLN A 164 -6.15 -5.35 9.17
N GLY A 165 -5.02 -4.76 8.81
CA GLY A 165 -3.81 -4.74 9.63
C GLY A 165 -4.01 -4.17 11.04
N LYS A 166 -4.67 -3.02 11.14
CA LYS A 166 -5.06 -2.38 12.41
C LYS A 166 -5.98 -3.29 13.22
N LEU A 167 -7.06 -3.78 12.63
CA LEU A 167 -8.04 -4.65 13.30
C LEU A 167 -7.39 -5.91 13.87
N ASP A 168 -6.51 -6.56 13.11
CA ASP A 168 -5.79 -7.75 13.56
C ASP A 168 -4.84 -7.44 14.72
N ARG A 169 -4.19 -6.28 14.71
CA ARG A 169 -3.34 -5.81 15.81
C ARG A 169 -4.15 -5.66 17.09
N GLU A 170 -5.27 -4.97 17.02
CA GLU A 170 -6.14 -4.65 18.15
C GLU A 170 -6.83 -5.89 18.71
N ASN A 171 -7.23 -6.81 17.84
CA ASN A 171 -7.79 -8.11 18.21
C ASN A 171 -6.71 -9.09 18.71
N GLY A 172 -5.43 -8.71 18.67
CA GLY A 172 -4.32 -9.52 19.14
C GLY A 172 -4.09 -10.77 18.31
N VAL A 173 -4.44 -10.72 17.02
CA VAL A 173 -4.17 -11.74 16.02
C VAL A 173 -2.66 -11.89 15.87
N LYS A 174 -2.15 -13.13 15.89
CA LYS A 174 -0.72 -13.41 15.86
C LYS A 174 -0.39 -14.38 14.76
N LEU A 175 0.76 -14.14 14.14
CA LEU A 175 1.39 -15.10 13.25
C LEU A 175 1.59 -16.44 13.96
N ASN A 176 1.09 -17.50 13.33
CA ASN A 176 1.32 -18.88 13.69
C ASN A 176 1.12 -19.79 12.46
N ASP A 177 1.33 -21.09 12.63
CA ASP A 177 1.27 -22.07 11.54
C ASP A 177 -0.04 -22.08 10.73
N TYR A 178 -1.11 -21.50 11.27
CA TYR A 178 -2.46 -21.50 10.67
C TYR A 178 -3.04 -20.10 10.45
N ASN A 179 -2.30 -19.04 10.77
CA ASN A 179 -2.84 -17.69 10.72
C ASN A 179 -1.74 -16.65 10.47
N VAL A 180 -1.97 -15.75 9.53
CA VAL A 180 -1.11 -14.60 9.23
C VAL A 180 -1.90 -13.32 9.54
N PRO A 181 -1.36 -12.37 10.33
CA PRO A 181 -2.06 -11.13 10.67
C PRO A 181 -2.00 -10.10 9.53
N GLY A 182 -3.08 -9.33 9.41
CA GLY A 182 -3.31 -8.38 8.31
C GLY A 182 -3.36 -9.10 6.95
N GLU A 183 -3.27 -8.32 5.87
CA GLU A 183 -3.14 -8.90 4.54
C GLU A 183 -1.65 -9.04 4.18
N PRO A 184 -1.08 -10.26 4.16
CA PRO A 184 0.31 -10.44 3.74
C PRO A 184 0.47 -10.13 2.23
N PRO A 185 1.67 -9.71 1.78
CA PRO A 185 1.85 -9.17 0.42
C PRO A 185 1.29 -10.02 -0.72
N PRO A 186 1.43 -11.37 -0.73
CA PRO A 186 0.87 -12.17 -1.83
C PRO A 186 -0.66 -12.23 -1.85
N ILE A 187 -1.30 -12.21 -0.68
CA ILE A 187 -2.77 -12.22 -0.57
C ILE A 187 -3.32 -10.87 -1.01
N GLU A 188 -2.69 -9.78 -0.56
CA GLU A 188 -3.04 -8.43 -0.98
C GLU A 188 -2.91 -8.24 -2.50
N ALA A 189 -1.79 -8.65 -3.11
CA ALA A 189 -1.64 -8.60 -4.57
C ALA A 189 -2.72 -9.42 -5.31
N ARG A 190 -3.06 -10.61 -4.80
CA ARG A 190 -4.14 -11.45 -5.33
C ARG A 190 -5.50 -10.74 -5.25
N ASP A 191 -5.79 -10.11 -4.13
CA ASP A 191 -7.07 -9.47 -3.87
C ASP A 191 -7.23 -8.18 -4.71
N ALA A 192 -6.13 -7.45 -4.92
CA ALA A 192 -6.05 -6.36 -5.89
C ALA A 192 -6.37 -6.83 -7.31
N ALA A 193 -5.84 -7.99 -7.73
CA ALA A 193 -6.14 -8.55 -9.05
C ALA A 193 -7.62 -8.91 -9.22
N ILE A 194 -8.26 -9.47 -8.19
CA ILE A 194 -9.70 -9.77 -8.19
C ILE A 194 -10.53 -8.50 -8.39
N LEU A 195 -10.20 -7.44 -7.65
CA LEU A 195 -10.84 -6.14 -7.78
C LEU A 195 -10.70 -5.60 -9.21
N SER A 196 -9.48 -5.50 -9.72
CA SER A 196 -9.22 -4.84 -11.00
C SER A 196 -9.73 -5.64 -12.19
N ILE A 197 -9.73 -6.98 -12.14
CA ILE A 197 -10.40 -7.80 -13.17
C ILE A 197 -11.90 -7.49 -13.19
N ALA A 198 -12.56 -7.42 -12.04
CA ALA A 198 -14.00 -7.13 -11.98
C ALA A 198 -14.34 -5.74 -12.54
N GLN A 199 -13.51 -4.74 -12.24
CA GLN A 199 -13.66 -3.39 -12.78
C GLN A 199 -13.36 -3.33 -14.30
N TYR A 200 -12.30 -3.99 -14.76
CA TYR A 200 -11.96 -4.09 -16.18
C TYR A 200 -13.09 -4.72 -16.99
N GLU A 201 -13.62 -5.86 -16.54
CA GLU A 201 -14.69 -6.57 -17.24
C GLU A 201 -15.93 -5.69 -17.46
N VAL A 202 -16.32 -4.89 -16.46
CA VAL A 202 -17.55 -4.10 -16.55
C VAL A 202 -17.36 -2.86 -17.41
N VAL A 203 -16.23 -2.17 -17.27
CA VAL A 203 -15.90 -0.98 -18.07
C VAL A 203 -15.73 -1.39 -19.53
N ASN A 204 -14.93 -2.42 -19.80
CA ASN A 204 -14.65 -2.86 -21.17
C ASN A 204 -15.89 -3.41 -21.88
N ALA A 205 -16.75 -4.15 -21.16
CA ALA A 205 -18.00 -4.65 -21.73
C ALA A 205 -18.97 -3.52 -22.13
N ILE A 206 -19.04 -2.45 -21.33
CA ILE A 206 -19.92 -1.30 -21.61
C ILE A 206 -19.33 -0.42 -22.72
N ALA A 207 -18.01 -0.22 -22.75
CA ALA A 207 -17.31 0.51 -23.80
C ALA A 207 -17.46 -0.17 -25.18
N GLY A 208 -17.57 -1.50 -25.21
CA GLY A 208 -17.95 -2.28 -26.40
C GLY A 208 -16.78 -2.80 -27.23
N ASP A 209 -15.58 -2.89 -26.65
CA ASP A 209 -14.36 -3.35 -27.33
C ASP A 209 -14.27 -4.88 -27.47
N GLY A 210 -15.07 -5.63 -26.72
CA GLY A 210 -15.35 -7.05 -26.94
C GLY A 210 -14.29 -8.03 -26.41
N ASP A 211 -13.20 -7.52 -25.84
CA ASP A 211 -12.20 -8.29 -25.13
C ASP A 211 -12.68 -8.62 -23.69
N SER A 212 -12.36 -9.80 -23.18
CA SER A 212 -12.81 -10.22 -21.84
C SER A 212 -11.85 -11.26 -21.28
N TYR A 213 -11.32 -10.99 -20.10
CA TYR A 213 -10.60 -11.94 -19.27
C TYR A 213 -11.47 -13.15 -18.92
N LEU A 214 -12.77 -12.94 -18.68
CA LEU A 214 -13.70 -14.02 -18.35
C LEU A 214 -14.07 -14.92 -19.56
N ASN A 215 -13.73 -14.55 -20.80
CA ASN A 215 -14.00 -15.28 -22.04
C ASN A 215 -15.49 -15.61 -22.36
N ASP A 216 -16.44 -15.29 -21.47
CA ASP A 216 -17.90 -15.44 -21.60
C ASP A 216 -18.63 -14.50 -20.60
N GLY A 217 -18.25 -13.21 -20.57
CA GLY A 217 -18.81 -12.21 -19.66
C GLY A 217 -20.32 -11.99 -19.80
N ILE A 218 -20.94 -11.42 -18.76
CA ILE A 218 -22.36 -11.04 -18.79
C ILE A 218 -22.55 -9.91 -19.79
N VAL A 219 -23.63 -9.94 -20.57
CA VAL A 219 -23.93 -8.84 -21.49
C VAL A 219 -24.44 -7.63 -20.69
N PRO A 220 -23.84 -6.44 -20.84
CA PRO A 220 -24.27 -5.26 -20.10
C PRO A 220 -25.68 -4.83 -20.52
N PRO A 221 -26.50 -4.29 -19.60
CA PRO A 221 -27.78 -3.68 -19.94
C PRO A 221 -27.62 -2.48 -20.89
N ASP A 222 -28.55 -2.32 -21.83
CA ASP A 222 -28.57 -1.18 -22.75
C ASP A 222 -28.60 0.16 -21.98
N GLY A 223 -27.56 0.97 -22.14
CA GLY A 223 -27.43 2.30 -21.51
C GLY A 223 -27.06 2.26 -20.03
N ALA A 224 -26.48 1.16 -19.54
CA ALA A 224 -25.83 1.11 -18.23
C ALA A 224 -24.65 2.11 -18.16
N SER A 225 -24.47 2.72 -16.99
CA SER A 225 -23.32 3.59 -16.70
C SER A 225 -22.06 2.75 -16.42
N ALA A 226 -20.96 3.03 -17.10
CA ALA A 226 -19.68 2.32 -16.90
C ALA A 226 -19.08 2.61 -15.52
N GLU A 227 -19.10 3.87 -15.09
CA GLU A 227 -18.61 4.30 -13.79
C GLU A 227 -19.41 3.64 -12.66
N ALA A 228 -20.74 3.65 -12.74
CA ALA A 228 -21.58 3.01 -11.73
C ALA A 228 -21.38 1.47 -11.73
N ALA A 229 -21.08 0.87 -12.87
CA ALA A 229 -20.73 -0.54 -12.93
C ALA A 229 -19.38 -0.85 -12.28
N ALA A 230 -18.36 -0.01 -12.48
CA ALA A 230 -17.09 -0.12 -11.78
C ALA A 230 -17.28 -0.02 -10.25
N VAL A 231 -18.13 0.92 -9.78
CA VAL A 231 -18.51 1.05 -8.36
C VAL A 231 -19.19 -0.22 -7.85
N GLY A 232 -20.17 -0.76 -8.56
CA GLY A 232 -20.88 -1.97 -8.17
C GLY A 232 -19.97 -3.21 -8.12
N ALA A 233 -19.05 -3.32 -9.07
CA ALA A 233 -18.06 -4.39 -9.11
C ALA A 233 -17.10 -4.31 -7.91
N ALA A 234 -16.52 -3.13 -7.67
CA ALA A 234 -15.62 -2.89 -6.56
C ALA A 234 -16.28 -3.13 -5.20
N TYR A 235 -17.48 -2.58 -4.99
CA TYR A 235 -18.26 -2.80 -3.77
C TYR A 235 -18.46 -4.29 -3.47
N GLN A 236 -18.87 -5.08 -4.48
CA GLN A 236 -19.13 -6.50 -4.29
C GLN A 236 -17.84 -7.29 -4.00
N VAL A 237 -16.73 -6.97 -4.66
CA VAL A 237 -15.43 -7.59 -4.36
C VAL A 237 -14.98 -7.26 -2.94
N LEU A 238 -14.88 -5.98 -2.61
CA LEU A 238 -14.34 -5.53 -1.32
C LEU A 238 -15.20 -5.95 -0.14
N SER A 239 -16.53 -5.87 -0.24
CA SER A 239 -17.43 -6.35 0.82
C SER A 239 -17.38 -7.87 1.02
N THR A 240 -16.95 -8.63 0.00
CA THR A 240 -16.74 -10.08 0.11
C THR A 240 -15.40 -10.40 0.79
N LEU A 241 -14.33 -9.71 0.39
CA LEU A 241 -12.98 -9.93 0.91
C LEU A 241 -12.80 -9.35 2.33
N PHE A 242 -13.38 -8.19 2.60
CA PHE A 242 -13.27 -7.44 3.87
C PHE A 242 -14.65 -7.24 4.53
N PRO A 243 -15.34 -8.32 4.97
CA PRO A 243 -16.74 -8.22 5.41
C PRO A 243 -16.95 -7.33 6.64
N GLU A 244 -15.95 -7.23 7.52
CA GLU A 244 -16.01 -6.34 8.71
C GLU A 244 -16.06 -4.86 8.33
N GLN A 245 -15.66 -4.51 7.11
CA GLN A 245 -15.56 -3.13 6.61
C GLN A 245 -16.72 -2.74 5.68
N THR A 246 -17.74 -3.60 5.53
CA THR A 246 -18.91 -3.38 4.64
C THR A 246 -19.55 -2.00 4.83
N ARG A 247 -19.64 -1.50 6.07
CA ARG A 247 -20.23 -0.18 6.33
C ARG A 247 -19.43 0.96 5.70
N THR A 248 -18.11 0.85 5.67
CA THR A 248 -17.24 1.83 5.01
C THR A 248 -17.48 1.80 3.50
N PHE A 249 -17.59 0.61 2.90
CA PHE A 249 -17.89 0.48 1.48
C PHE A 249 -19.29 0.96 1.11
N ASP A 250 -20.31 0.76 1.97
CA ASP A 250 -21.65 1.32 1.74
C ASP A 250 -21.60 2.86 1.62
N LEU A 251 -20.80 3.52 2.46
CA LEU A 251 -20.61 4.97 2.43
C LEU A 251 -19.81 5.43 1.20
N GLN A 252 -18.82 4.64 0.78
CA GLN A 252 -18.08 4.91 -0.46
C GLN A 252 -18.98 4.80 -1.70
N VAL A 253 -19.91 3.84 -1.75
CA VAL A 253 -20.92 3.75 -2.82
C VAL A 253 -21.78 5.01 -2.85
N GLU A 254 -22.25 5.50 -1.70
CA GLU A 254 -23.03 6.74 -1.61
C GLU A 254 -22.25 7.94 -2.15
N ALA A 255 -20.95 8.02 -1.86
CA ALA A 255 -20.07 9.07 -2.36
C ALA A 255 -19.85 8.97 -3.89
N SER A 256 -19.39 7.82 -4.38
CA SER A 256 -19.10 7.63 -5.81
C SER A 256 -20.34 7.81 -6.69
N LEU A 257 -21.51 7.31 -6.27
CA LEU A 257 -22.74 7.50 -7.05
C LEU A 257 -23.25 8.95 -7.07
N ALA A 258 -22.84 9.78 -6.10
CA ALA A 258 -23.20 11.20 -6.07
C ALA A 258 -22.38 12.05 -7.07
N GLU A 259 -21.23 11.55 -7.50
CA GLU A 259 -20.31 12.21 -8.44
C GLU A 259 -20.65 11.91 -9.92
N ILE A 260 -21.35 10.80 -10.17
CA ILE A 260 -21.75 10.37 -11.50
C ILE A 260 -22.94 11.20 -12.00
N GLU A 261 -22.80 11.86 -13.15
CA GLU A 261 -23.84 12.74 -13.74
C GLU A 261 -24.82 12.02 -14.70
N ASP A 262 -24.80 10.70 -14.72
CA ASP A 262 -25.70 9.88 -15.56
C ASP A 262 -27.17 9.96 -15.09
N SER A 263 -28.05 9.26 -15.80
CA SER A 263 -29.41 9.09 -15.30
C SER A 263 -29.43 8.03 -14.20
N SER A 264 -30.24 8.23 -13.16
CA SER A 264 -30.40 7.23 -12.10
C SER A 264 -30.83 5.84 -12.61
N GLY A 265 -31.47 5.76 -13.79
CA GLY A 265 -31.76 4.47 -14.42
C GLY A 265 -30.52 3.77 -14.99
N ALA A 266 -29.59 4.54 -15.56
CA ALA A 266 -28.31 4.06 -16.07
C ALA A 266 -27.35 3.68 -14.92
N GLU A 267 -27.29 4.50 -13.87
CA GLU A 267 -26.50 4.22 -12.66
C GLU A 267 -26.93 2.92 -12.00
N ASN A 268 -28.23 2.75 -11.70
CA ASN A 268 -28.74 1.52 -11.09
C ASN A 268 -28.47 0.29 -11.97
N ALA A 269 -28.65 0.41 -13.29
CA ALA A 269 -28.38 -0.68 -14.22
C ALA A 269 -26.89 -1.03 -14.28
N GLY A 270 -26.01 -0.02 -14.24
CA GLY A 270 -24.56 -0.20 -14.17
C GLY A 270 -24.15 -0.89 -12.87
N PHE A 271 -24.56 -0.34 -11.73
CA PHE A 271 -24.23 -0.89 -10.41
C PHE A 271 -24.67 -2.36 -10.27
N ASP A 272 -25.93 -2.68 -10.60
CA ASP A 272 -26.44 -4.05 -10.53
C ASP A 272 -25.66 -5.01 -11.46
N TYR A 273 -25.30 -4.54 -12.67
CA TYR A 273 -24.46 -5.30 -13.60
C TYR A 273 -23.06 -5.54 -13.04
N GLY A 274 -22.46 -4.52 -12.43
CA GLY A 274 -21.15 -4.61 -11.79
C GLY A 274 -21.10 -5.65 -10.67
N VAL A 275 -22.13 -5.65 -9.82
CA VAL A 275 -22.29 -6.66 -8.77
C VAL A 275 -22.38 -8.08 -9.36
N GLU A 276 -23.10 -8.27 -10.46
CA GLU A 276 -23.23 -9.58 -11.10
C GLU A 276 -21.90 -10.09 -11.66
N VAL A 277 -21.12 -9.21 -12.32
CA VAL A 277 -19.81 -9.55 -12.87
C VAL A 277 -18.78 -9.83 -11.78
N ALA A 278 -18.73 -9.01 -10.72
CA ALA A 278 -17.85 -9.24 -9.58
C ALA A 278 -18.08 -10.61 -8.94
N ASN A 279 -19.33 -11.06 -8.83
CA ASN A 279 -19.65 -12.40 -8.34
C ASN A 279 -19.06 -13.51 -9.24
N GLN A 280 -18.93 -13.30 -10.56
CA GLN A 280 -18.26 -14.27 -11.44
C GLN A 280 -16.76 -14.32 -11.20
N VAL A 281 -16.11 -13.16 -11.06
CA VAL A 281 -14.68 -13.07 -10.78
C VAL A 281 -14.34 -13.70 -9.43
N LEU A 282 -15.12 -13.40 -8.38
CA LEU A 282 -14.98 -14.03 -7.07
C LEU A 282 -15.17 -15.55 -7.15
N ALA A 283 -16.17 -16.02 -7.90
CA ALA A 283 -16.40 -17.45 -8.09
C ALA A 283 -15.27 -18.15 -8.84
N LEU A 284 -14.62 -17.46 -9.79
CA LEU A 284 -13.44 -17.95 -10.50
C LEU A 284 -12.26 -18.16 -9.53
N ARG A 285 -12.15 -17.34 -8.48
CA ARG A 285 -11.03 -17.36 -7.52
C ARG A 285 -11.32 -18.06 -6.19
N ALA A 286 -12.57 -18.44 -5.91
CA ALA A 286 -12.99 -19.07 -4.64
C ALA A 286 -12.31 -20.41 -4.28
N GLY A 287 -11.51 -21.00 -5.18
CA GLY A 287 -10.83 -22.28 -4.96
C GLY A 287 -9.45 -22.33 -5.58
N ASP A 288 -8.80 -21.17 -5.71
CA ASP A 288 -7.49 -21.05 -6.36
C ASP A 288 -6.31 -21.55 -5.51
N GLY A 289 -6.53 -21.82 -4.22
CA GLY A 289 -5.54 -22.36 -3.29
C GLY A 289 -5.10 -21.38 -2.21
N SER A 290 -5.47 -20.09 -2.27
CA SER A 290 -5.03 -19.07 -1.32
C SER A 290 -5.40 -19.39 0.13
N ASP A 291 -6.63 -19.87 0.37
CA ASP A 291 -7.13 -20.25 1.70
C ASP A 291 -6.35 -21.40 2.36
N ALA A 292 -5.60 -22.16 1.55
CA ALA A 292 -4.77 -23.28 1.99
C ALA A 292 -3.26 -22.96 1.91
N ALA A 293 -2.90 -21.70 1.66
CA ALA A 293 -1.51 -21.28 1.50
C ALA A 293 -0.75 -21.25 2.83
N GLN A 294 -1.42 -20.87 3.94
CA GLN A 294 -0.83 -20.90 5.28
C GLN A 294 -0.93 -22.31 5.88
N VAL A 295 0.22 -22.95 6.07
CA VAL A 295 0.35 -24.28 6.65
C VAL A 295 1.60 -24.37 7.54
N PRO A 296 1.70 -25.36 8.45
CA PRO A 296 2.95 -25.64 9.13
C PRO A 296 4.06 -25.94 8.14
N TYR A 297 5.17 -25.21 8.23
CA TYR A 297 6.36 -25.47 7.44
C TYR A 297 7.36 -26.34 8.22
N THR A 298 8.13 -27.15 7.51
CA THR A 298 9.27 -27.85 8.09
C THR A 298 10.46 -27.55 7.18
N PRO A 299 11.33 -26.60 7.58
CA PRO A 299 12.51 -26.31 6.80
C PRO A 299 13.41 -27.54 6.65
N GLY A 300 14.31 -27.48 5.66
CA GLY A 300 15.34 -28.48 5.50
C GLY A 300 16.33 -28.53 6.68
N THR A 301 17.34 -29.38 6.56
CA THR A 301 18.33 -29.63 7.64
C THR A 301 19.76 -29.32 7.23
N ASP A 302 19.99 -28.97 5.98
CA ASP A 302 21.31 -28.57 5.49
C ASP A 302 21.66 -27.17 6.01
N PRO A 303 22.96 -26.82 6.14
CA PRO A 303 23.36 -25.57 6.76
C PRO A 303 22.84 -24.30 6.06
N GLY A 304 22.43 -24.40 4.79
CA GLY A 304 21.89 -23.32 3.97
C GLY A 304 20.38 -23.11 4.12
N ASP A 305 19.68 -24.08 4.69
CA ASP A 305 18.22 -24.16 4.70
C ASP A 305 17.60 -23.15 5.68
N TYR A 306 16.39 -22.68 5.36
CA TYR A 306 15.66 -21.69 6.13
C TYR A 306 15.50 -22.13 7.59
N ASN A 307 15.44 -21.14 8.47
CA ASN A 307 15.17 -21.38 9.87
C ASN A 307 14.01 -20.49 10.31
N GLU A 308 13.05 -21.08 11.01
CA GLU A 308 11.93 -20.41 11.67
C GLU A 308 12.40 -19.59 12.89
N THR A 309 13.48 -18.83 12.71
CA THR A 309 14.07 -17.93 13.70
C THR A 309 14.57 -16.64 13.05
N ASN A 310 14.26 -15.52 13.67
CA ASN A 310 14.83 -14.22 13.35
C ASN A 310 15.45 -13.57 14.60
N GLU A 311 15.82 -12.31 14.51
CA GLU A 311 16.43 -11.55 15.59
C GLU A 311 15.55 -11.38 16.83
N ARG A 312 14.24 -11.63 16.70
CA ARG A 312 13.25 -11.57 17.78
C ARG A 312 12.94 -12.96 18.38
N GLY A 313 13.49 -14.03 17.81
CA GLY A 313 13.32 -15.40 18.29
C GLY A 313 12.60 -16.28 17.28
N ARG A 314 11.81 -17.25 17.77
CA ARG A 314 11.08 -18.19 16.92
C ARG A 314 9.90 -17.51 16.22
N VAL A 315 9.73 -17.78 14.93
CA VAL A 315 8.62 -17.34 14.08
C VAL A 315 8.02 -18.51 13.30
N SER A 316 6.82 -18.37 12.73
CA SER A 316 6.26 -19.36 11.80
C SER A 316 6.45 -18.88 10.36
N ALA A 317 6.75 -19.77 9.42
CA ALA A 317 6.84 -19.40 8.01
C ALA A 317 5.50 -18.91 7.45
N VAL A 318 5.55 -17.80 6.70
CA VAL A 318 4.38 -17.17 6.09
C VAL A 318 4.10 -17.74 4.71
N LEU A 319 2.89 -18.27 4.56
CA LEU A 319 2.27 -18.81 3.36
C LEU A 319 3.12 -19.84 2.58
N PRO A 320 3.58 -20.95 3.20
CA PRO A 320 4.48 -21.91 2.53
C PRO A 320 3.97 -22.47 1.19
N ASN A 321 2.65 -22.59 1.03
CA ASN A 321 2.05 -23.12 -0.19
C ASN A 321 1.56 -22.02 -1.14
N PHE A 322 1.95 -20.76 -0.98
CA PHE A 322 1.44 -19.70 -1.87
C PHE A 322 1.90 -19.88 -3.32
N GLY A 323 3.04 -20.53 -3.56
CA GLY A 323 3.47 -20.91 -4.90
C GLY A 323 2.54 -21.89 -5.63
N ASP A 324 1.67 -22.59 -4.89
CA ASP A 324 0.66 -23.52 -5.45
C ASP A 324 -0.67 -22.81 -5.78
N VAL A 325 -0.81 -21.51 -5.49
CA VAL A 325 -2.00 -20.74 -5.87
C VAL A 325 -2.10 -20.72 -7.39
N THR A 326 -3.31 -20.93 -7.91
CA THR A 326 -3.59 -20.95 -9.35
C THR A 326 -3.23 -19.59 -9.94
N PRO A 327 -2.27 -19.50 -10.88
CA PRO A 327 -1.93 -18.22 -11.48
C PRO A 327 -3.10 -17.58 -12.24
N PHE A 328 -3.02 -16.28 -12.46
CA PHE A 328 -4.00 -15.50 -13.20
C PHE A 328 -3.74 -15.54 -14.71
N VAL A 329 -2.49 -15.42 -15.16
CA VAL A 329 -2.12 -15.38 -16.59
C VAL A 329 -0.90 -16.26 -16.89
N ILE A 330 0.14 -16.26 -16.04
CA ILE A 330 1.43 -16.90 -16.36
C ILE A 330 1.39 -18.44 -16.48
N GLY A 331 0.29 -19.08 -16.08
CA GLY A 331 0.07 -20.51 -16.18
C GLY A 331 0.88 -21.34 -15.18
N ASN A 332 2.20 -21.43 -15.33
CA ASN A 332 3.08 -22.20 -14.43
C ASN A 332 4.21 -21.30 -13.88
N PRO A 333 4.27 -21.05 -12.55
CA PRO A 333 5.30 -20.18 -11.95
C PRO A 333 6.72 -20.71 -12.15
N GLU A 334 6.91 -22.03 -12.34
CA GLU A 334 8.24 -22.62 -12.57
C GLU A 334 8.94 -22.10 -13.83
N TYR A 335 8.21 -21.55 -14.81
CA TYR A 335 8.80 -20.98 -16.02
C TYR A 335 9.45 -19.61 -15.80
N PHE A 336 9.08 -18.94 -14.71
CA PHE A 336 9.57 -17.62 -14.31
C PHE A 336 10.53 -17.69 -13.12
N ARG A 337 10.58 -18.85 -12.45
CA ARG A 337 11.53 -19.14 -11.36
C ARG A 337 12.98 -19.01 -11.86
N PRO A 338 13.83 -18.22 -11.19
CA PRO A 338 15.27 -18.18 -11.46
C PRO A 338 15.96 -19.54 -11.28
N SER A 339 17.19 -19.66 -11.79
CA SER A 339 17.94 -20.92 -11.72
C SER A 339 18.35 -21.35 -10.30
N GLY A 340 18.33 -20.41 -9.35
CA GLY A 340 18.66 -20.65 -7.95
C GLY A 340 19.72 -19.69 -7.43
N PRO A 341 19.83 -19.58 -6.09
CA PRO A 341 20.75 -18.65 -5.45
C PRO A 341 22.23 -19.09 -5.58
N PRO A 342 23.18 -18.20 -5.25
CA PRO A 342 24.55 -18.59 -4.99
C PRO A 342 24.61 -19.75 -3.98
N GLU A 343 25.39 -20.79 -4.28
CA GLU A 343 25.51 -21.96 -3.39
C GLU A 343 26.01 -21.53 -2.00
N TYR A 344 25.40 -22.04 -0.94
CA TYR A 344 25.76 -21.72 0.44
C TYR A 344 27.25 -21.98 0.71
N GLY A 345 27.98 -20.93 1.13
CA GLY A 345 29.42 -20.98 1.38
C GLY A 345 30.31 -20.93 0.13
N SER A 346 29.74 -20.71 -1.06
CA SER A 346 30.50 -20.35 -2.25
C SER A 346 31.18 -18.98 -2.11
N GLU A 347 32.15 -18.69 -2.97
CA GLU A 347 32.85 -17.39 -2.99
C GLU A 347 31.85 -16.23 -3.14
N GLN A 348 30.90 -16.35 -4.07
CA GLN A 348 29.85 -15.34 -4.28
C GLN A 348 28.95 -15.18 -3.05
N PHE A 349 28.49 -16.28 -2.44
CA PHE A 349 27.65 -16.21 -1.23
C PHE A 349 28.37 -15.50 -0.07
N LEU A 350 29.67 -15.77 0.11
CA LEU A 350 30.48 -15.13 1.14
C LEU A 350 30.71 -13.64 0.86
N GLU A 351 30.92 -13.26 -0.39
CA GLU A 351 31.06 -11.86 -0.81
C GLU A 351 29.77 -11.07 -0.56
N GLU A 352 28.62 -11.60 -0.97
CA GLU A 352 27.31 -10.96 -0.75
C GLU A 352 26.94 -10.90 0.75
N THR A 353 27.28 -11.94 1.52
CA THR A 353 27.07 -11.93 2.98
C THR A 353 27.92 -10.84 3.67
N GLU A 354 29.17 -10.66 3.24
CA GLU A 354 30.04 -9.61 3.78
C GLU A 354 29.56 -8.21 3.38
N GLN A 355 29.13 -8.03 2.13
CA GLN A 355 28.51 -6.79 1.67
C GLN A 355 27.28 -6.44 2.51
N LEU A 356 26.37 -7.40 2.70
CA LEU A 356 25.17 -7.21 3.51
C LEU A 356 25.51 -6.93 4.97
N ARG A 357 26.49 -7.61 5.56
CA ARG A 357 26.91 -7.35 6.95
C ARG A 357 27.31 -5.89 7.14
N LEU A 358 28.07 -5.34 6.19
CA LEU A 358 28.59 -3.96 6.24
C LEU A 358 27.54 -2.90 5.86
N LEU A 359 26.56 -3.23 5.02
CA LEU A 359 25.51 -2.28 4.57
C LEU A 359 24.19 -2.42 5.30
N GLY A 360 23.88 -3.57 5.89
CA GLY A 360 22.56 -3.92 6.41
C GLY A 360 22.42 -3.88 7.93
N GLY A 361 23.52 -3.61 8.67
CA GLY A 361 23.52 -3.62 10.13
C GLY A 361 22.80 -2.41 10.74
N ARG A 362 21.99 -2.62 11.78
CA ARG A 362 21.25 -1.55 12.49
C ARG A 362 22.16 -0.60 13.26
N THR A 363 23.17 -1.15 13.91
CA THR A 363 24.14 -0.42 14.74
C THR A 363 25.51 -1.07 14.61
N ASP A 364 26.57 -0.31 14.89
CA ASP A 364 27.92 -0.87 15.00
C ASP A 364 28.02 -1.90 16.14
N THR A 365 28.85 -2.92 15.92
CA THR A 365 29.19 -3.97 16.88
C THR A 365 30.72 -4.05 17.02
N ASP A 366 31.21 -4.96 17.86
CA ASP A 366 32.65 -5.24 17.96
C ASP A 366 33.23 -5.85 16.66
N ALA A 367 32.40 -6.48 15.83
CA ALA A 367 32.81 -7.16 14.59
C ALA A 367 32.43 -6.38 13.32
N THR A 368 31.44 -5.49 13.39
CA THR A 368 30.85 -4.78 12.26
C THR A 368 30.83 -3.28 12.52
N GLU A 369 31.51 -2.52 11.68
CA GLU A 369 31.31 -1.07 11.53
C GLU A 369 30.51 -0.87 10.25
N SER A 370 29.31 -0.31 10.36
CA SER A 370 28.42 -0.10 9.20
C SER A 370 29.02 0.95 8.28
N ILE A 371 29.05 0.65 6.98
CA ILE A 371 29.45 1.61 5.93
C ILE A 371 28.24 2.20 5.20
N ARG A 372 27.02 1.84 5.62
CA ARG A 372 25.77 2.33 5.02
C ARG A 372 25.69 3.85 5.16
N THR A 373 25.34 4.53 4.08
CA THR A 373 25.15 5.98 4.09
C THR A 373 23.77 6.37 4.66
N PRO A 374 23.56 7.64 5.05
CA PRO A 374 22.22 8.13 5.40
C PRO A 374 21.21 7.92 4.26
N GLU A 375 21.61 8.21 3.02
CA GLU A 375 20.78 7.98 1.82
C GLU A 375 20.32 6.51 1.70
N GLN A 376 21.23 5.56 1.92
CA GLN A 376 20.89 4.14 1.86
C GLN A 376 19.97 3.71 3.01
N THR A 377 19.99 4.42 4.14
CA THR A 377 19.07 4.17 5.25
C THR A 377 17.68 4.69 4.91
N GLU A 378 17.59 5.90 4.36
CA GLU A 378 16.32 6.46 3.85
C GLU A 378 15.72 5.57 2.76
N ILE A 379 16.51 5.10 1.79
CA ILE A 379 16.05 4.14 0.77
C ILE A 379 15.50 2.85 1.40
N ALA A 380 16.17 2.30 2.42
CA ALA A 380 15.72 1.08 3.09
C ALA A 380 14.34 1.28 3.76
N GLU A 381 14.16 2.41 4.43
CA GLU A 381 12.95 2.76 5.17
C GLU A 381 11.81 3.16 4.21
N PHE A 382 12.12 3.92 3.15
CA PHE A 382 11.16 4.38 2.14
C PHE A 382 10.41 3.22 1.47
N TRP A 383 11.13 2.15 1.12
CA TRP A 383 10.61 0.95 0.44
C TRP A 383 10.26 -0.18 1.42
N ALA A 384 10.10 0.10 2.73
CA ALA A 384 9.89 -0.94 3.73
C ALA A 384 8.52 -1.63 3.55
N TYR A 385 7.44 -0.93 3.86
CA TYR A 385 6.04 -1.38 3.78
C TYR A 385 5.82 -2.79 4.39
N ASP A 386 6.62 -3.16 5.39
CA ASP A 386 6.59 -4.51 6.00
C ASP A 386 5.63 -4.60 7.19
N ARG A 387 5.22 -3.44 7.72
CA ARG A 387 4.20 -3.30 8.78
C ARG A 387 2.85 -3.84 8.32
N GLN A 388 2.03 -4.29 9.28
CA GLN A 388 0.73 -4.89 8.94
C GLN A 388 -0.34 -3.89 8.57
N ASP A 389 -0.20 -2.66 9.04
CA ASP A 389 -1.09 -1.52 8.87
C ASP A 389 -0.49 -0.48 7.89
N THR A 390 0.14 -0.97 6.81
CA THR A 390 0.56 -0.16 5.65
C THR A 390 -0.05 -0.73 4.38
N PHE A 391 0.11 -0.02 3.26
CA PHE A 391 -0.29 -0.52 1.94
C PHE A 391 0.44 -1.78 1.49
N ARG A 392 1.45 -2.25 2.25
CA ARG A 392 2.33 -3.37 1.86
C ARG A 392 3.09 -3.09 0.54
N PRO A 393 4.07 -3.94 0.16
CA PRO A 393 4.90 -3.64 -1.01
C PRO A 393 4.14 -3.62 -2.35
N PRO A 394 3.19 -4.53 -2.64
CA PRO A 394 2.32 -4.42 -3.82
C PRO A 394 1.52 -3.12 -3.85
N GLY A 395 0.90 -2.73 -2.74
CA GLY A 395 0.11 -1.51 -2.68
C GLY A 395 0.90 -0.23 -2.90
N GLN A 396 2.19 -0.19 -2.57
CA GLN A 396 3.07 0.93 -2.95
C GLN A 396 3.19 1.07 -4.48
N TRP A 397 3.20 -0.03 -5.24
CA TRP A 397 3.20 0.02 -6.70
C TRP A 397 1.83 0.40 -7.28
N ILE A 398 0.74 0.04 -6.58
CA ILE A 398 -0.61 0.52 -6.91
C ILE A 398 -0.69 2.03 -6.70
N GLU A 399 -0.17 2.55 -5.59
CA GLU A 399 -0.09 3.98 -5.28
C GLU A 399 0.70 4.75 -6.36
N ILE A 400 1.89 4.27 -6.74
CA ILE A 400 2.68 4.85 -7.85
C ILE A 400 1.86 4.89 -9.15
N ALA A 401 1.14 3.81 -9.47
CA ALA A 401 0.31 3.77 -10.66
C ALA A 401 -0.87 4.75 -10.61
N GLN A 402 -1.48 4.96 -9.43
CA GLN A 402 -2.53 5.95 -9.23
C GLN A 402 -2.00 7.38 -9.45
N GLU A 403 -0.83 7.70 -8.91
CA GLU A 403 -0.19 9.01 -9.09
C GLU A 403 0.10 9.31 -10.57
N VAL A 404 0.74 8.37 -11.27
CA VAL A 404 1.09 8.56 -12.69
C VAL A 404 -0.16 8.61 -13.56
N ALA A 405 -1.16 7.76 -13.31
CA ALA A 405 -2.42 7.78 -14.04
C ALA A 405 -3.18 9.10 -13.90
N LEU A 406 -3.13 9.71 -12.70
CA LEU A 406 -3.73 11.01 -12.43
C LEU A 406 -2.97 12.13 -13.16
N ASP A 407 -1.63 12.15 -13.10
CA ASP A 407 -0.81 13.18 -13.76
C ASP A 407 -0.91 13.12 -15.30
N GLU A 408 -0.95 11.91 -15.86
CA GLU A 408 -1.13 11.70 -17.31
C GLU A 408 -2.60 11.91 -17.77
N GLY A 409 -3.55 12.01 -16.84
CA GLY A 409 -4.95 12.29 -17.13
C GLY A 409 -5.67 11.16 -17.85
N ASN A 410 -5.43 9.92 -17.43
CA ASN A 410 -6.05 8.72 -17.99
C ASN A 410 -7.59 8.78 -17.96
N SER A 411 -8.22 8.18 -18.96
CA SER A 411 -9.66 7.89 -18.98
C SER A 411 -10.03 6.69 -18.11
N LEU A 412 -11.32 6.51 -17.85
CA LEU A 412 -11.87 5.37 -17.11
C LEU A 412 -11.43 4.03 -17.71
N GLU A 413 -11.50 3.90 -19.04
CA GLU A 413 -11.09 2.69 -19.77
C GLU A 413 -9.58 2.43 -19.65
N GLU A 414 -8.76 3.49 -19.77
CA GLU A 414 -7.31 3.41 -19.60
C GLU A 414 -6.94 2.98 -18.18
N ASN A 415 -7.57 3.57 -17.15
CA ASN A 415 -7.37 3.17 -15.76
C ASN A 415 -7.82 1.73 -15.51
N ALA A 416 -8.99 1.33 -16.01
CA ALA A 416 -9.48 -0.04 -15.87
C ALA A 416 -8.52 -1.06 -16.49
N GLN A 417 -7.93 -0.76 -17.65
CA GLN A 417 -6.92 -1.59 -18.29
C GLN A 417 -5.60 -1.63 -17.51
N LEU A 418 -5.07 -0.45 -17.14
CA LEU A 418 -3.81 -0.30 -16.41
C LEU A 418 -3.82 -1.12 -15.12
N PHE A 419 -4.80 -0.89 -14.25
CA PHE A 419 -4.85 -1.56 -12.94
C PHE A 419 -5.11 -3.06 -13.06
N ALA A 420 -5.84 -3.50 -14.09
CA ALA A 420 -6.04 -4.93 -14.30
C ALA A 420 -4.76 -5.64 -14.72
N GLN A 421 -3.98 -5.07 -15.64
CA GLN A 421 -2.68 -5.63 -16.04
C GLN A 421 -1.66 -5.55 -14.89
N LEU A 422 -1.61 -4.42 -14.18
CA LEU A 422 -0.69 -4.22 -13.05
C LEU A 422 -0.98 -5.20 -11.92
N ASN A 423 -2.22 -5.25 -11.43
CA ASN A 423 -2.54 -6.03 -10.24
C ASN A 423 -2.50 -7.53 -10.52
N VAL A 424 -2.85 -7.97 -11.74
CA VAL A 424 -2.61 -9.36 -12.18
C VAL A 424 -1.13 -9.69 -12.23
N SER A 425 -0.28 -8.79 -12.73
CA SER A 425 1.16 -8.98 -12.75
C SER A 425 1.75 -9.07 -11.34
N LEU A 426 1.30 -8.21 -10.42
CA LEU A 426 1.69 -8.26 -9.02
C LEU A 426 1.25 -9.58 -8.37
N ALA A 427 0.02 -10.04 -8.61
CA ALA A 427 -0.46 -11.31 -8.08
C ALA A 427 0.38 -12.50 -8.56
N ASP A 428 0.62 -12.60 -9.87
CA ASP A 428 1.43 -13.67 -10.46
C ASP A 428 2.90 -13.57 -10.03
N ALA A 429 3.44 -12.37 -9.84
CA ALA A 429 4.78 -12.14 -9.29
C ALA A 429 4.88 -12.63 -7.83
N GLY A 430 3.84 -12.41 -7.03
CA GLY A 430 3.74 -12.96 -5.67
C GLY A 430 3.77 -14.48 -5.64
N ILE A 431 3.05 -15.14 -6.57
CA ILE A 431 3.06 -16.59 -6.73
C ILE A 431 4.46 -17.08 -7.10
N VAL A 432 5.12 -16.46 -8.09
CA VAL A 432 6.49 -16.82 -8.50
C VAL A 432 7.50 -16.61 -7.38
N ALA A 433 7.41 -15.49 -6.65
CA ALA A 433 8.32 -15.21 -5.54
C ALA A 433 8.20 -16.25 -4.43
N TRP A 434 6.97 -16.62 -4.03
CA TRP A 434 6.75 -17.62 -2.99
C TRP A 434 7.08 -19.03 -3.44
N ASP A 435 6.75 -19.39 -4.67
CA ASP A 435 7.20 -20.63 -5.30
C ASP A 435 8.73 -20.77 -5.26
N THR A 436 9.44 -19.69 -5.61
CA THR A 436 10.91 -19.64 -5.58
C THR A 436 11.45 -19.78 -4.15
N LYS A 437 10.88 -19.03 -3.19
CA LYS A 437 11.27 -19.03 -1.77
C LYS A 437 11.23 -20.42 -1.15
N PHE A 438 10.10 -21.11 -1.30
CA PHE A 438 9.93 -22.42 -0.68
C PHE A 438 10.54 -23.57 -1.51
N THR A 439 10.90 -23.32 -2.78
CA THR A 439 11.70 -24.25 -3.58
C THR A 439 13.17 -24.27 -3.17
N PHE A 440 13.79 -23.09 -3.00
CA PHE A 440 15.22 -22.99 -2.70
C PHE A 440 15.52 -22.96 -1.21
N ASP A 441 14.53 -22.66 -0.36
CA ASP A 441 14.61 -22.72 1.09
C ASP A 441 15.82 -21.98 1.68
N GLN A 442 16.28 -20.89 1.06
CA GLN A 442 17.48 -20.19 1.51
C GLN A 442 17.24 -19.47 2.85
N GLN A 443 18.14 -19.67 3.81
CA GLN A 443 18.10 -18.97 5.10
C GLN A 443 18.32 -17.46 4.98
N ARG A 444 17.80 -16.72 5.97
CA ARG A 444 17.93 -15.26 5.99
C ARG A 444 19.35 -14.81 6.36
N PRO A 445 19.78 -13.62 5.89
CA PRO A 445 21.10 -13.09 6.20
C PRO A 445 21.41 -13.00 7.70
N TYR A 446 20.41 -12.63 8.52
CA TYR A 446 20.53 -12.66 9.98
C TYR A 446 21.02 -14.02 10.51
N ASN A 447 20.47 -15.13 10.00
CA ASN A 447 20.88 -16.47 10.43
C ASN A 447 22.34 -16.76 10.02
N THR A 448 22.78 -16.29 8.86
CA THR A 448 24.16 -16.51 8.38
C THR A 448 25.21 -15.70 9.13
N ILE A 449 24.88 -14.46 9.53
CA ILE A 449 25.83 -13.52 10.16
C ILE A 449 25.86 -13.72 11.68
N ALA A 450 24.69 -13.83 12.30
CA ALA A 450 24.55 -13.84 13.75
C ALA A 450 24.51 -15.24 14.38
N GLN A 451 24.44 -16.32 13.58
CA GLN A 451 24.57 -17.69 14.07
C GLN A 451 25.89 -18.29 13.56
N ASP A 452 26.72 -18.77 14.49
CA ASP A 452 28.02 -19.39 14.16
C ASP A 452 27.79 -20.65 13.29
N GLY A 453 28.54 -20.79 12.19
CA GLY A 453 28.40 -21.95 11.31
C GLY A 453 28.91 -21.77 9.87
N LEU A 454 28.88 -20.54 9.35
CA LEU A 454 29.34 -20.25 8.00
C LEU A 454 30.88 -20.10 7.94
N THR A 455 31.56 -21.14 7.48
CA THR A 455 33.03 -21.11 7.35
C THR A 455 33.45 -20.12 6.26
N GLY A 456 34.29 -19.14 6.63
CA GLY A 456 34.81 -18.12 5.71
C GLY A 456 34.12 -16.76 5.84
N ALA A 457 32.99 -16.68 6.54
CA ALA A 457 32.33 -15.42 6.87
C ALA A 457 32.80 -14.86 8.23
N THR A 458 32.63 -13.54 8.41
CA THR A 458 32.82 -12.88 9.69
C THR A 458 31.60 -13.17 10.57
N TYR A 459 31.79 -13.93 11.66
CA TYR A 459 30.74 -14.17 12.65
C TYR A 459 30.53 -12.94 13.54
N ASP A 460 29.28 -12.49 13.66
CA ASP A 460 28.89 -11.36 14.50
C ASP A 460 27.57 -11.65 15.26
N PRO A 461 27.63 -12.17 16.51
CA PRO A 461 26.44 -12.54 17.27
C PRO A 461 25.53 -11.35 17.64
N ASP A 462 26.10 -10.15 17.67
CA ASP A 462 25.41 -8.92 18.06
C ASP A 462 24.83 -8.19 16.84
N TRP A 463 25.12 -8.67 15.62
CA TRP A 463 24.57 -8.11 14.38
C TRP A 463 23.06 -8.22 14.35
N ARG A 464 22.39 -7.13 14.00
CA ARG A 464 20.95 -7.05 13.79
C ARG A 464 20.70 -6.32 12.47
N PRO A 465 19.75 -6.79 11.64
CA PRO A 465 19.38 -6.08 10.42
C PRO A 465 18.77 -4.72 10.76
N LEU A 466 18.87 -3.75 9.84
CA LEU A 466 18.27 -2.43 9.98
C LEU A 466 16.75 -2.55 10.14
N LEU A 467 16.10 -3.32 9.25
CA LEU A 467 14.68 -3.66 9.33
C LEU A 467 14.48 -5.08 9.87
N ASP A 468 13.34 -5.35 10.50
CA ASP A 468 13.03 -6.67 11.03
C ASP A 468 13.01 -7.73 9.92
N THR A 469 13.57 -8.91 10.19
CA THR A 469 13.64 -9.97 9.18
C THR A 469 12.25 -10.58 8.96
N PRO A 470 11.69 -10.53 7.73
CA PRO A 470 10.39 -11.12 7.48
C PRO A 470 10.41 -12.66 7.55
N PRO A 471 9.35 -13.30 8.06
CA PRO A 471 9.33 -14.72 8.40
C PRO A 471 9.02 -15.64 7.20
N PHE A 472 9.89 -15.61 6.20
CA PHE A 472 9.88 -16.48 5.02
C PHE A 472 11.31 -16.60 4.44
N PRO A 473 11.61 -17.62 3.59
CA PRO A 473 12.92 -17.79 3.00
C PRO A 473 13.43 -16.56 2.24
N ASP A 474 14.75 -16.44 2.13
CA ASP A 474 15.43 -15.29 1.55
C ASP A 474 15.21 -15.17 0.04
N TYR A 475 15.56 -16.21 -0.72
CA TYR A 475 15.68 -16.14 -2.17
C TYR A 475 14.39 -16.56 -2.89
N VAL A 476 13.78 -15.73 -3.74
CA VAL A 476 14.15 -14.36 -4.14
C VAL A 476 13.48 -13.30 -3.28
N SER A 477 13.91 -12.03 -3.37
CA SER A 477 13.27 -10.89 -2.73
C SER A 477 11.87 -10.64 -3.30
N GLY A 478 10.86 -10.61 -2.41
CA GLY A 478 9.47 -10.35 -2.79
C GLY A 478 9.30 -8.93 -3.32
N HIS A 479 9.81 -7.92 -2.59
CA HIS A 479 9.87 -6.52 -3.02
C HIS A 479 10.43 -6.37 -4.43
N ALA A 480 11.59 -6.99 -4.71
CA ALA A 480 12.21 -6.90 -6.03
C ALA A 480 11.33 -7.54 -7.11
N THR A 481 10.68 -8.68 -6.82
CA THR A 481 9.80 -9.37 -7.76
C THR A 481 8.54 -8.55 -8.08
N PHE A 482 7.91 -7.94 -7.07
CA PHE A 482 6.79 -7.02 -7.28
C PHE A 482 7.22 -5.79 -8.09
N GLY A 483 8.37 -5.19 -7.76
CA GLY A 483 8.85 -4.00 -8.46
C GLY A 483 9.24 -4.25 -9.91
N GLY A 484 9.86 -5.38 -10.21
CA GLY A 484 10.14 -5.77 -11.60
C GLY A 484 8.86 -5.96 -12.42
N ALA A 485 7.85 -6.60 -11.84
CA ALA A 485 6.56 -6.81 -12.51
C ALA A 485 5.82 -5.49 -12.74
N ALA A 486 5.77 -4.62 -11.73
CA ALA A 486 5.14 -3.32 -11.85
C ALA A 486 5.84 -2.42 -12.87
N ALA A 487 7.18 -2.34 -12.83
CA ALA A 487 7.92 -1.52 -13.79
C ALA A 487 7.69 -1.95 -15.24
N ALA A 488 7.67 -3.26 -15.50
CA ALA A 488 7.40 -3.78 -16.84
C ALA A 488 6.01 -3.38 -17.35
N VAL A 489 4.98 -3.45 -16.51
CA VAL A 489 3.61 -3.04 -16.89
C VAL A 489 3.51 -1.53 -17.10
N LEU A 490 4.06 -0.75 -16.17
CA LEU A 490 3.99 0.72 -16.23
C LEU A 490 4.76 1.28 -17.43
N GLU A 491 5.91 0.70 -17.75
CA GLU A 491 6.68 1.06 -18.94
C GLU A 491 5.98 0.66 -20.23
N ASP A 492 5.34 -0.52 -20.30
CA ASP A 492 4.55 -0.93 -21.47
C ASP A 492 3.35 0.00 -21.70
N PHE A 493 2.69 0.41 -20.62
CA PHE A 493 1.48 1.24 -20.67
C PHE A 493 1.79 2.70 -21.01
N PHE A 494 2.71 3.34 -20.28
CA PHE A 494 3.00 4.78 -20.41
C PHE A 494 4.21 5.09 -21.33
N GLY A 495 5.10 4.13 -21.53
CA GLY A 495 6.39 4.33 -22.19
C GLY A 495 7.52 4.77 -21.25
N GLU A 496 8.71 4.95 -21.82
CA GLU A 496 9.95 5.24 -21.07
C GLU A 496 10.11 6.73 -20.68
N ASP A 497 9.38 7.65 -21.33
CA ASP A 497 9.54 9.11 -21.21
C ASP A 497 8.71 9.72 -20.05
N ILE A 498 8.45 8.95 -18.98
CA ILE A 498 7.71 9.39 -17.79
C ILE A 498 8.66 9.82 -16.68
N SER A 499 8.29 10.84 -15.92
CA SER A 499 8.93 11.18 -14.64
C SER A 499 7.86 11.36 -13.58
N PHE A 500 8.12 10.89 -12.36
CA PHE A 500 7.14 10.96 -11.28
C PHE A 500 7.83 11.22 -9.94
N GLU A 501 7.07 11.69 -8.97
CA GLU A 501 7.48 11.84 -7.58
C GLU A 501 6.51 11.06 -6.71
N ILE A 502 7.02 10.31 -5.74
CA ILE A 502 6.21 9.46 -4.86
C ILE A 502 6.59 9.71 -3.40
N ALA A 503 5.59 9.83 -2.53
CA ALA A 503 5.75 9.87 -1.08
C ALA A 503 5.78 8.45 -0.48
N SER A 504 6.36 8.29 0.70
CA SER A 504 6.31 7.01 1.40
C SER A 504 5.46 7.11 2.65
N GLN A 505 4.54 6.14 2.80
CA GLN A 505 3.81 5.92 4.04
C GLN A 505 4.80 5.77 5.20
N GLU A 506 5.87 4.99 5.02
CA GLU A 506 6.84 4.66 6.07
C GLU A 506 7.70 5.86 6.49
N LEU A 507 7.80 6.89 5.64
CA LEU A 507 8.58 8.10 5.88
C LEU A 507 7.75 9.37 5.55
N PRO A 508 6.82 9.76 6.43
CA PRO A 508 6.02 10.97 6.24
C PRO A 508 6.88 12.21 5.95
N GLY A 509 6.51 12.95 4.90
CA GLY A 509 7.24 14.15 4.47
C GLY A 509 8.53 13.89 3.69
N VAL A 510 8.87 12.62 3.40
CA VAL A 510 9.92 12.25 2.46
C VAL A 510 9.30 11.91 1.11
N THR A 511 9.85 12.50 0.05
CA THR A 511 9.45 12.25 -1.33
C THR A 511 10.68 11.85 -2.14
N ARG A 512 10.51 10.93 -3.09
CA ARG A 512 11.54 10.52 -4.03
C ARG A 512 11.07 10.78 -5.46
N SER A 513 11.97 11.29 -6.29
CA SER A 513 11.69 11.64 -7.69
C SER A 513 12.44 10.71 -8.62
N PHE A 514 11.75 10.18 -9.63
CA PHE A 514 12.28 9.26 -10.62
C PHE A 514 12.12 9.87 -12.01
N SER A 515 13.21 9.93 -12.77
CA SER A 515 13.23 10.55 -14.11
C SER A 515 14.05 9.76 -15.13
N GLY A 516 14.45 8.54 -14.75
CA GLY A 516 15.34 7.69 -15.52
C GLY A 516 16.80 7.96 -15.19
N SER A 517 17.62 6.92 -15.30
CA SER A 517 19.04 6.97 -14.95
C SER A 517 19.88 6.15 -15.93
N GLY A 518 20.62 6.86 -16.79
CA GLY A 518 21.45 6.24 -17.80
C GLY A 518 20.60 5.58 -18.89
N ASP A 519 20.60 4.24 -18.90
CA ASP A 519 19.80 3.42 -19.82
C ASP A 519 18.50 2.91 -19.17
N LEU A 520 18.23 3.23 -17.90
CA LEU A 520 17.01 2.83 -17.18
C LEU A 520 15.90 3.86 -17.37
N SER A 521 14.68 3.40 -17.61
CA SER A 521 13.46 4.23 -17.48
C SER A 521 13.24 4.67 -16.02
N SER A 522 12.31 5.60 -15.77
CA SER A 522 11.98 6.02 -14.41
C SER A 522 11.38 4.89 -13.58
N PHE A 523 10.58 4.01 -14.19
CA PHE A 523 10.01 2.84 -13.51
C PHE A 523 11.08 1.79 -13.18
N GLU A 524 12.01 1.54 -14.11
CA GLU A 524 13.15 0.65 -13.86
C GLU A 524 14.09 1.21 -12.79
N GLU A 525 14.32 2.52 -12.77
CA GLU A 525 15.08 3.21 -11.73
C GLU A 525 14.44 3.00 -10.35
N ALA A 526 13.12 3.21 -10.23
CA ALA A 526 12.37 2.96 -9.01
C ALA A 526 12.39 1.48 -8.60
N ALA A 527 12.22 0.55 -9.54
CA ALA A 527 12.24 -0.88 -9.25
C ALA A 527 13.62 -1.38 -8.79
N LEU A 528 14.69 -0.85 -9.37
CA LEU A 528 16.06 -1.13 -8.94
C LEU A 528 16.36 -0.55 -7.56
N GLU A 529 15.89 0.67 -7.27
CA GLU A 529 16.02 1.25 -5.94
C GLU A 529 15.25 0.46 -4.87
N ASN A 530 14.01 0.09 -5.17
CA ASN A 530 13.19 -0.82 -4.37
C ASN A 530 13.89 -2.16 -4.12
N ALA A 531 14.49 -2.77 -5.14
CA ALA A 531 15.26 -4.02 -4.97
C ALA A 531 16.48 -3.81 -4.05
N ASN A 532 17.25 -2.75 -4.28
CA ASN A 532 18.45 -2.44 -3.49
C ASN A 532 18.14 -2.05 -2.04
N SER A 533 16.96 -1.49 -1.77
CA SER A 533 16.50 -1.14 -0.43
C SER A 533 16.63 -2.32 0.54
N ARG A 534 16.42 -3.55 0.05
CA ARG A 534 16.39 -4.77 0.87
C ARG A 534 17.79 -5.24 1.28
N LEU A 535 18.82 -4.88 0.50
CA LEU A 535 20.22 -5.04 0.90
C LEU A 535 20.56 -4.06 2.04
N TYR A 536 20.15 -2.80 1.90
CA TYR A 536 20.39 -1.75 2.90
C TYR A 536 19.60 -1.99 4.20
N ALA A 537 18.42 -2.60 4.09
CA ALA A 537 17.61 -3.09 5.20
C ALA A 537 18.26 -4.29 5.93
N GLY A 538 19.22 -4.98 5.31
CA GLY A 538 19.88 -6.15 5.87
C GLY A 538 19.07 -7.45 5.77
N VAL A 539 18.06 -7.51 4.89
CA VAL A 539 17.11 -8.63 4.86
C VAL A 539 17.22 -9.53 3.62
N HIS A 540 17.92 -9.07 2.57
CA HIS A 540 18.13 -9.83 1.33
C HIS A 540 19.55 -9.67 0.77
N LEU A 541 20.17 -10.78 0.34
CA LEU A 541 21.43 -10.77 -0.42
C LEU A 541 21.24 -10.11 -1.79
N GLU A 542 22.34 -9.66 -2.41
CA GLU A 542 22.31 -8.99 -3.71
C GLU A 542 21.69 -9.87 -4.80
N SER A 543 22.08 -11.15 -4.88
CA SER A 543 21.47 -12.08 -5.85
C SER A 543 19.97 -12.27 -5.63
N SER A 544 19.50 -12.31 -4.37
CA SER A 544 18.06 -12.40 -4.07
C SER A 544 17.28 -11.21 -4.61
N ASN A 545 17.89 -10.02 -4.62
CA ASN A 545 17.28 -8.80 -5.17
C ASN A 545 17.31 -8.79 -6.70
N LEU A 546 18.48 -9.03 -7.31
CA LEU A 546 18.62 -8.95 -8.77
C LEU A 546 17.84 -10.05 -9.51
N ASP A 547 17.87 -11.28 -9.01
CA ASP A 547 17.13 -12.38 -9.63
C ASP A 547 15.61 -12.23 -9.40
N GLY A 548 15.20 -11.66 -8.26
CA GLY A 548 13.81 -11.32 -7.99
C GLY A 548 13.31 -10.25 -8.95
N LEU A 549 14.08 -9.16 -9.13
CA LEU A 549 13.78 -8.08 -10.07
C LEU A 549 13.59 -8.62 -11.50
N ALA A 550 14.53 -9.46 -11.96
CA ALA A 550 14.45 -10.06 -13.29
C ALA A 550 13.26 -11.03 -13.44
N ALA A 551 12.96 -11.84 -12.42
CA ALA A 551 11.79 -12.73 -12.45
C ALA A 551 10.48 -11.93 -12.52
N GLY A 552 10.38 -10.85 -11.75
CA GLY A 552 9.27 -9.92 -11.78
C GLY A 552 9.06 -9.30 -13.15
N GLN A 553 10.13 -8.78 -13.75
CA GLN A 553 10.10 -8.19 -15.09
C GLN A 553 9.56 -9.17 -16.13
N LEU A 554 10.04 -10.42 -16.12
CA LEU A 554 9.53 -11.47 -17.02
C LEU A 554 8.05 -11.77 -16.82
N VAL A 555 7.56 -11.73 -15.57
CA VAL A 555 6.13 -11.89 -15.27
C VAL A 555 5.33 -10.72 -15.85
N GLY A 556 5.74 -9.48 -15.58
CA GLY A 556 5.04 -8.29 -16.08
C GLY A 556 4.97 -8.27 -17.61
N GLU A 557 6.09 -8.51 -18.30
CA GLU A 557 6.15 -8.63 -19.76
C GLU A 557 5.22 -9.73 -20.30
N TYR A 558 5.17 -10.88 -19.63
CA TYR A 558 4.30 -11.96 -20.07
C TYR A 558 2.82 -11.62 -19.87
N VAL A 559 2.47 -10.96 -18.77
CA VAL A 559 1.09 -10.55 -18.50
C VAL A 559 0.64 -9.49 -19.50
N THR A 560 1.44 -8.46 -19.78
CA THR A 560 1.06 -7.44 -20.78
C THR A 560 0.80 -8.06 -22.15
N ASP A 561 1.63 -9.01 -22.58
CA ASP A 561 1.48 -9.72 -23.85
C ASP A 561 0.28 -10.70 -23.89
N ASN A 562 -0.18 -11.19 -22.73
CA ASN A 562 -1.12 -12.33 -22.66
C ASN A 562 -2.35 -12.12 -21.77
N PHE A 563 -2.62 -10.90 -21.31
CA PHE A 563 -3.72 -10.60 -20.38
C PHE A 563 -5.09 -11.11 -20.88
N LEU A 564 -5.31 -11.13 -22.19
CA LEU A 564 -6.56 -11.53 -22.85
C LEU A 564 -6.52 -12.92 -23.52
N SER A 565 -5.45 -13.70 -23.29
CA SER A 565 -5.13 -14.93 -24.06
C SER A 565 -5.75 -16.22 -23.54
#